data_AF-A0A7V6MUN0-F1
#
_entry.id   AF-A0A7V6MUN0-F1
#
_cell.length_a   1.000
_cell.length_b   1.000
_cell.length_c   1.000
_cell.angle_alpha   90.00
_cell.angle_beta   90.00
_cell.angle_gamma   90.00
#
_symmetry.space_group_name_H-M   'P 1'
#
loop_
_entity.id
_entity.type
_entity.pdbx_description
1 polymer ?
#
loop_
_entity_poly.entity_id
_entity_poly.type
_entity_poly.pdbx_seq_one_letter_code
_entity_poly.pdbx_strand_id
1 'polypeptide(L)'
;MRPIETTKGEIIKGAESYPYEVINEKIRIHLPFRISFYKLNEILKKEDYFVANPPEADSQGWGKGYDSEGYCPYWVYVENDYFYFAFPPEDYKVVPEPGSALKHVPILGSKALEEFFRWLPLLKQAKVAQEIVHAEK
;
A
#
# COMPACT_ATOMS: atom_id res chain seq x y z
N MET A 1 15.62 10.21 -9.05
CA MET A 1 14.17 10.46 -9.14
C MET A 1 13.87 11.74 -8.39
N ARG A 2 12.99 12.62 -8.90
CA ARG A 2 12.55 13.81 -8.15
C ARG A 2 11.46 13.36 -7.15
N PRO A 3 11.53 13.70 -5.86
CA PRO A 3 10.48 13.39 -4.90
C PRO A 3 9.19 14.11 -5.30
N ILE A 4 8.05 13.42 -5.22
CA ILE A 4 6.74 13.95 -5.60
C ILE A 4 6.05 14.43 -4.32
N GLU A 5 6.18 15.71 -3.99
CA GLU A 5 5.69 16.31 -2.72
C GLU A 5 4.17 16.58 -2.71
N THR A 6 3.37 15.68 -3.28
CA THR A 6 1.93 15.84 -3.43
C THR A 6 1.16 14.87 -2.55
N THR A 7 -0.01 15.29 -2.06
CA THR A 7 -0.92 14.44 -1.28
C THR A 7 -1.77 13.53 -2.17
N LYS A 8 -1.71 13.68 -3.50
CA LYS A 8 -2.32 12.81 -4.51
C LYS A 8 -1.45 12.82 -5.76
N GLY A 9 -1.38 11.70 -6.47
CA GLY A 9 -0.65 11.63 -7.73
C GLY A 9 -0.64 10.23 -8.31
N GLU A 10 0.35 9.97 -9.15
CA GLU A 10 0.50 8.70 -9.86
C GLU A 10 1.96 8.27 -9.86
N ILE A 11 2.23 7.03 -9.48
CA ILE A 11 3.56 6.41 -9.56
C ILE A 11 3.62 5.61 -10.86
N ILE A 12 4.57 5.93 -11.73
CA ILE A 12 4.78 5.23 -13.00
C ILE A 12 5.97 4.28 -12.89
N LYS A 13 5.76 3.00 -13.21
CA LYS A 13 6.82 1.98 -13.29
C LYS A 13 6.67 1.17 -14.58
N GLY A 14 7.46 1.53 -15.60
CA GLY A 14 7.33 0.93 -16.92
C GLY A 14 5.98 1.26 -17.55
N ALA A 15 5.20 0.24 -17.90
CA ALA A 15 3.86 0.38 -18.45
C ALA A 15 2.75 0.47 -17.39
N GLU A 16 3.08 0.30 -16.10
CA GLU A 16 2.10 0.30 -15.02
C GLU A 16 2.02 1.68 -14.36
N SER A 17 0.78 2.06 -14.05
CA SER A 17 0.44 3.23 -13.25
C SER A 17 -0.16 2.78 -11.91
N TYR A 18 0.25 3.47 -10.85
CA TYR A 18 -0.25 3.29 -9.50
C TYR A 18 -0.69 4.65 -8.94
N PRO A 19 -1.97 5.02 -9.10
CA PRO A 19 -2.53 6.20 -8.46
C PRO A 19 -2.38 6.10 -6.94
N TYR A 20 -2.04 7.21 -6.30
CA TYR A 20 -1.89 7.26 -4.84
C TYR A 20 -2.52 8.51 -4.25
N GLU A 21 -2.84 8.42 -2.98
CA GLU A 21 -3.21 9.56 -2.15
C GLU A 21 -2.81 9.37 -0.70
N VAL A 22 -2.70 10.48 0.01
CA VAL A 22 -2.40 10.54 1.44
C VAL A 22 -3.68 10.95 2.16
N ILE A 23 -4.26 10.03 2.92
CA ILE A 23 -5.52 10.20 3.66
C ILE A 23 -5.34 9.64 5.06
N ASN A 24 -5.85 10.36 6.08
CA ASN A 24 -5.76 9.98 7.50
C ASN A 24 -4.33 9.59 7.90
N GLU A 25 -3.36 10.40 7.49
CA GLU A 25 -1.93 10.18 7.76
C GLU A 25 -1.39 8.83 7.24
N LYS A 26 -2.04 8.22 6.25
CA LYS A 26 -1.58 7.00 5.58
C LYS A 26 -1.45 7.25 4.08
N ILE A 27 -0.45 6.65 3.47
CA ILE A 27 -0.33 6.58 2.02
C ILE A 27 -1.19 5.41 1.59
N ARG A 28 -2.11 5.62 0.64
CA ARG A 28 -2.84 4.55 -0.02
C ARG A 28 -2.56 4.57 -1.52
N ILE A 29 -2.25 3.41 -2.07
CA ILE A 29 -1.88 3.22 -3.48
C ILE A 29 -2.88 2.25 -4.09
N HIS A 30 -3.52 2.68 -5.18
CA HIS A 30 -4.40 1.85 -5.98
C HIS A 30 -3.58 0.79 -6.74
N LEU A 31 -3.95 -0.47 -6.58
CA LEU A 31 -3.34 -1.59 -7.28
C LEU A 31 -4.12 -1.90 -8.57
N PRO A 32 -3.48 -1.88 -9.76
CA PRO A 32 -4.15 -2.17 -11.04
C PRO A 32 -4.43 -3.68 -11.23
N PHE A 33 -4.52 -4.44 -10.14
CA PHE A 33 -4.76 -5.87 -10.13
C PHE A 33 -5.40 -6.31 -8.83
N ARG A 34 -6.13 -7.43 -8.89
CA ARG A 34 -6.77 -8.05 -7.73
C ARG A 34 -5.77 -8.88 -6.93
N ILE A 35 -5.90 -8.85 -5.61
CA ILE A 35 -5.11 -9.66 -4.68
C ILE A 35 -5.96 -10.84 -4.21
N SER A 36 -5.35 -12.03 -4.16
CA SER A 36 -5.90 -13.17 -3.43
C SER A 36 -5.43 -13.09 -1.98
N PHE A 37 -6.35 -12.85 -1.04
CA PHE A 37 -6.00 -12.80 0.38
C PHE A 37 -5.52 -14.14 0.92
N TYR A 38 -6.00 -15.27 0.38
CA TYR A 38 -5.44 -16.59 0.66
C TYR A 38 -3.95 -16.68 0.31
N LYS A 39 -3.59 -16.36 -0.94
CA LYS A 39 -2.17 -16.37 -1.36
C LYS A 39 -1.34 -15.39 -0.57
N LEU A 40 -1.86 -14.19 -0.32
CA LEU A 40 -1.17 -13.17 0.47
C LEU A 40 -0.88 -13.69 1.88
N ASN A 41 -1.87 -14.29 2.55
CA ASN A 41 -1.72 -14.85 3.89
C ASN A 41 -0.67 -15.96 3.94
N GLU A 42 -0.66 -16.86 2.95
CA GLU A 42 0.34 -17.93 2.84
C GLU A 42 1.76 -17.39 2.67
N ILE A 43 1.96 -16.42 1.78
CA ILE A 43 3.28 -15.79 1.54
C ILE A 43 3.76 -15.08 2.81
N LEU A 44 2.89 -14.28 3.44
CA LEU A 44 3.23 -13.52 4.65
C LEU A 44 3.60 -14.44 5.82
N LYS A 45 2.85 -15.51 6.06
CA LYS A 45 3.18 -16.50 7.10
C LYS A 45 4.49 -17.22 6.81
N LYS A 46 4.75 -17.57 5.54
CA LYS A 46 6.01 -18.20 5.14
C LYS A 46 7.22 -17.29 5.38
N GLU A 47 7.04 -15.98 5.23
CA GLU A 47 8.07 -14.97 5.55
C GLU A 47 8.04 -14.51 7.02
N ASP A 48 7.31 -15.23 7.88
CA ASP A 48 7.24 -15.04 9.33
C ASP A 48 6.69 -13.65 9.73
N TYR A 49 5.73 -13.11 8.97
CA TYR A 49 5.01 -11.89 9.34
C TYR A 49 3.78 -12.22 10.19
N PHE A 50 3.49 -11.34 11.15
CA PHE A 50 2.19 -11.32 11.81
C PHE A 50 1.13 -10.83 10.82
N VAL A 51 -0.04 -11.45 10.87
CA VAL A 51 -1.18 -11.15 10.01
C VAL A 51 -2.36 -10.74 10.88
N ALA A 52 -3.01 -9.62 10.54
CA ALA A 52 -4.10 -9.06 11.33
C ALA A 52 -5.41 -9.85 11.16
N ASN A 53 -5.75 -10.17 9.92
CA ASN A 53 -7.02 -10.80 9.56
C ASN A 53 -6.83 -12.21 8.98
N PRO A 54 -7.88 -13.05 9.02
CA PRO A 54 -7.94 -14.29 8.26
C PRO A 54 -8.18 -14.00 6.75
N PRO A 55 -7.81 -14.92 5.85
CA PRO A 55 -7.88 -14.71 4.40
C PRO A 55 -9.30 -14.57 3.81
N GLU A 56 -10.35 -14.92 4.57
CA GLU A 56 -11.76 -14.73 4.22
C GLU A 56 -12.21 -13.26 4.28
N ALA A 57 -11.45 -12.40 4.97
CA ALA A 57 -11.77 -10.98 5.09
C ALA A 57 -11.55 -10.22 3.77
N ASP A 58 -12.14 -9.04 3.68
CA ASP A 58 -11.94 -8.08 2.57
C ASP A 58 -10.67 -7.23 2.71
N SER A 59 -9.88 -7.53 3.75
CA SER A 59 -8.68 -6.79 4.11
C SER A 59 -7.68 -7.67 4.85
N GLN A 60 -6.39 -7.39 4.66
CA GLN A 60 -5.29 -8.06 5.32
C GLN A 60 -4.25 -7.03 5.76
N GLY A 61 -4.06 -6.91 7.08
CA GLY A 61 -2.92 -6.19 7.67
C GLY A 61 -1.74 -7.13 7.95
N TRP A 62 -0.51 -6.63 7.88
CA TRP A 62 0.69 -7.37 8.31
C TRP A 62 1.86 -6.50 8.77
N GLY A 63 2.78 -7.11 9.52
CA GLY A 63 4.01 -6.48 9.99
C GLY A 63 4.87 -7.41 10.85
N LYS A 64 6.10 -6.99 11.14
CA LYS A 64 6.95 -7.65 12.16
C LYS A 64 6.65 -7.19 13.59
N GLY A 65 5.75 -6.23 13.72
CA GLY A 65 5.25 -5.68 14.96
C GLY A 65 4.01 -4.83 14.68
N TYR A 66 3.55 -4.15 15.72
CA TYR A 66 2.42 -3.24 15.66
C TYR A 66 2.92 -1.80 15.81
N ASP A 67 2.20 -0.84 15.22
CA ASP A 67 2.39 0.57 15.50
C ASP A 67 1.94 0.92 16.93
N SER A 68 2.10 2.19 17.31
CA SER A 68 1.73 2.70 18.64
C SER A 68 0.24 2.54 18.97
N GLU A 69 -0.60 2.30 17.96
CA GLU A 69 -2.05 2.11 18.10
C GLU A 69 -2.45 0.62 18.06
N GLY A 70 -1.48 -0.29 17.95
CA GLY A 70 -1.72 -1.72 17.91
C GLY A 70 -2.10 -2.25 16.53
N TYR A 71 -1.96 -1.44 15.46
CA TYR A 71 -2.24 -1.87 14.10
C TYR A 71 -0.98 -2.36 13.39
N CYS A 72 -1.16 -3.32 12.49
CA CYS A 72 -0.12 -3.66 11.55
C CYS A 72 0.23 -2.44 10.66
N PRO A 73 1.51 -2.20 10.34
CA PRO A 73 1.91 -1.05 9.52
C PRO A 73 1.45 -1.14 8.07
N TYR A 74 1.31 -2.35 7.52
CA TYR A 74 0.95 -2.55 6.11
C TYR A 74 -0.44 -3.15 6.00
N TRP A 75 -1.23 -2.67 5.04
CA TRP A 75 -2.58 -3.14 4.78
C TRP A 75 -2.86 -3.25 3.30
N VAL A 76 -3.60 -4.30 2.91
CA VAL A 76 -4.35 -4.32 1.66
C VAL A 76 -5.83 -4.45 2.00
N TYR A 77 -6.67 -3.69 1.33
CA TYR A 77 -8.12 -3.77 1.50
C TYR A 77 -8.85 -3.46 0.19
N VAL A 78 -10.12 -3.84 0.14
CA VAL A 78 -11.03 -3.52 -0.97
C VAL A 78 -11.88 -2.30 -0.61
N GLU A 79 -11.93 -1.31 -1.48
CA GLU A 79 -12.84 -0.17 -1.40
C GLU A 79 -13.41 0.11 -2.80
N ASN A 80 -14.73 0.14 -2.94
CA ASN A 80 -15.43 0.33 -4.23
C ASN A 80 -14.95 -0.62 -5.35
N ASP A 81 -14.79 -1.91 -5.05
CA ASP A 81 -14.26 -2.95 -5.96
C ASP A 81 -12.79 -2.78 -6.38
N TYR A 82 -12.08 -1.81 -5.81
CA TYR A 82 -10.66 -1.55 -6.06
C TYR A 82 -9.80 -2.00 -4.88
N PHE A 83 -8.60 -2.48 -5.19
CA PHE A 83 -7.63 -2.89 -4.17
C PHE A 83 -6.69 -1.73 -3.87
N TYR A 84 -6.53 -1.43 -2.59
CA TYR A 84 -5.60 -0.43 -2.09
C TYR A 84 -4.54 -1.08 -1.23
N PHE A 85 -3.29 -0.68 -1.43
CA PHE A 85 -2.19 -0.93 -0.52
C PHE A 85 -1.94 0.31 0.32
N ALA A 86 -2.00 0.20 1.65
CA ALA A 86 -1.81 1.30 2.56
C ALA A 86 -0.71 1.05 3.58
N PHE A 87 0.04 2.11 3.90
CA PHE A 87 1.17 2.07 4.82
C PHE A 87 1.46 3.48 5.41
N PRO A 88 2.15 3.57 6.57
CA PRO A 88 2.49 4.85 7.15
C PRO A 88 3.43 5.67 6.25
N PRO A 89 3.28 7.00 6.21
CA PRO A 89 4.21 7.88 5.54
C PRO A 89 5.51 7.96 6.35
N GLU A 90 6.62 7.65 5.68
CA GLU A 90 7.98 7.79 6.22
C GLU A 90 8.58 9.19 5.95
N ASP A 91 7.91 9.98 5.11
CA ASP A 91 8.35 11.28 4.65
C ASP A 91 7.31 12.36 5.01
N TYR A 92 7.77 13.44 5.63
CA TYR A 92 6.95 14.59 6.02
C TYR A 92 7.60 15.88 5.53
N LYS A 93 6.80 16.81 5.01
CA LYS A 93 7.23 18.19 4.76
C LYS A 93 6.83 19.07 5.93
N VAL A 94 7.67 20.04 6.24
CA VAL A 94 7.36 21.08 7.23
C VAL A 94 6.72 22.25 6.48
N VAL A 95 5.49 22.59 6.84
CA VAL A 95 4.81 23.77 6.32
C VAL A 95 4.90 24.87 7.38
N PRO A 96 5.64 25.96 7.13
CA PRO A 96 5.67 27.09 8.04
C PRO A 96 4.32 27.83 7.97
N GLU A 97 3.68 27.99 9.13
CA GLU A 97 2.44 28.76 9.26
C GLU A 97 2.71 29.93 10.23
N PRO A 98 2.62 31.20 9.78
CA PRO A 98 2.97 32.35 10.61
C PRO A 98 2.14 32.40 11.90
N GLY A 99 2.80 32.34 13.06
CA GLY A 99 2.15 32.41 14.37
C GLY A 99 1.67 31.08 14.95
N SER A 100 1.88 29.95 14.26
CA SER A 100 1.51 28.61 14.71
C SER A 100 2.73 27.69 14.87
N ALA A 101 2.55 26.57 15.58
CA ALA A 101 3.55 25.51 15.62
C ALA A 101 3.79 24.93 14.21
N LEU A 102 5.03 24.47 13.96
CA LEU A 102 5.40 23.83 12.70
C LEU A 102 4.46 22.65 12.40
N LYS A 103 3.81 22.69 11.23
CA LYS A 103 2.92 21.62 10.78
C LYS A 103 3.70 20.62 9.92
N HIS A 104 3.73 19.37 10.35
CA HIS A 104 4.26 18.26 9.56
C HIS A 104 3.15 17.69 8.68
N VAL A 105 3.34 17.70 7.37
CA VAL A 105 2.37 17.18 6.40
C VAL A 105 2.96 15.93 5.75
N PRO A 106 2.29 14.77 5.83
CA PRO A 106 2.77 13.55 5.20
C PRO A 106 2.77 13.68 3.66
N ILE A 107 3.79 13.14 3.02
CA ILE A 107 3.96 13.17 1.57
C ILE A 107 4.44 11.82 1.04
N LEU A 108 4.27 11.59 -0.27
CA LEU A 108 4.97 10.49 -0.96
C LEU A 108 6.41 10.91 -1.30
N GLY A 109 7.30 10.82 -0.32
CA GLY A 109 8.73 11.03 -0.52
C GLY A 109 9.45 9.79 -1.08
N SER A 110 10.78 9.86 -1.10
CA SER A 110 11.62 8.77 -1.62
C SER A 110 11.52 7.50 -0.77
N LYS A 111 11.40 7.61 0.56
CA LYS A 111 11.31 6.42 1.42
C LYS A 111 9.99 5.71 1.22
N ALA A 112 8.89 6.47 1.10
CA ALA A 112 7.60 5.89 0.80
C ALA A 112 7.56 5.16 -0.56
N LEU A 113 8.24 5.71 -1.57
CA LEU A 113 8.41 5.04 -2.87
C LEU A 113 9.25 3.77 -2.76
N GLU A 114 10.36 3.80 -2.04
CA GLU A 114 11.20 2.63 -1.80
C GLU A 114 10.43 1.53 -1.08
N GLU A 115 9.65 1.87 -0.05
CA GLU A 115 8.83 0.93 0.69
C GLU A 115 7.74 0.33 -0.20
N PHE A 116 7.06 1.13 -1.02
CA PHE A 116 6.12 0.60 -2.00
C PHE A 116 6.79 -0.38 -2.96
N PHE A 117 7.95 -0.04 -3.51
CA PHE A 117 8.65 -0.92 -4.46
C PHE A 117 9.25 -2.17 -3.81
N ARG A 118 9.50 -2.14 -2.50
CA ARG A 118 9.87 -3.31 -1.72
C ARG A 118 8.71 -4.31 -1.60
N TRP A 119 7.48 -3.83 -1.37
CA TRP A 119 6.30 -4.69 -1.23
C TRP A 119 5.68 -5.11 -2.56
N LEU A 120 5.83 -4.31 -3.60
CA LEU A 120 5.21 -4.57 -4.91
C LEU A 120 5.48 -5.97 -5.48
N PRO A 121 6.70 -6.54 -5.43
CA PRO A 121 6.95 -7.91 -5.89
C PRO A 121 6.10 -8.97 -5.16
N LEU A 122 5.96 -8.85 -3.84
CA LEU A 122 5.16 -9.76 -3.03
C LEU A 122 3.66 -9.60 -3.34
N LEU A 123 3.17 -8.36 -3.44
CA LEU A 123 1.79 -8.07 -3.86
C LEU A 123 1.48 -8.68 -5.24
N LYS A 124 2.43 -8.63 -6.18
CA LYS A 124 2.28 -9.26 -7.50
C LYS A 124 2.28 -10.78 -7.44
N GLN A 125 3.01 -11.41 -6.52
CA GLN A 125 2.93 -12.86 -6.30
C GLN A 125 1.55 -13.29 -5.76
N ALA A 126 0.95 -12.45 -4.91
CA ALA A 126 -0.40 -12.65 -4.40
C ALA A 126 -1.52 -12.30 -5.40
N LYS A 127 -1.18 -11.87 -6.62
CA LYS A 127 -2.16 -11.53 -7.66
C LYS A 127 -3.06 -12.73 -7.98
N VAL A 128 -4.35 -12.47 -8.16
CA VAL A 128 -5.27 -13.45 -8.75
C VAL A 128 -4.80 -13.71 -10.17
N ALA A 129 -4.49 -14.97 -10.51
CA ALA A 129 -4.21 -15.31 -11.89
C ALA A 129 -5.47 -14.96 -12.69
N GLN A 130 -5.33 -14.15 -13.74
CA GLN A 130 -6.46 -13.99 -14.66
C GLN A 130 -6.84 -15.39 -15.12
N GLU A 131 -8.09 -15.78 -14.89
CA GLU A 131 -8.66 -16.92 -15.59
C GLU A 131 -8.43 -16.66 -17.07
N ILE A 132 -7.55 -17.44 -17.69
CA ILE A 132 -7.50 -17.53 -19.14
C ILE A 132 -8.84 -18.15 -19.50
N VAL A 133 -9.82 -17.31 -19.82
CA VAL A 133 -11.00 -17.76 -20.55
C VAL A 133 -10.44 -18.24 -21.89
N HIS A 134 -10.17 -19.53 -21.99
CA HIS A 134 -10.04 -20.18 -23.28
C HIS A 134 -11.40 -19.98 -23.95
N ALA A 135 -11.46 -18.99 -24.85
CA ALA A 135 -12.51 -18.92 -25.84
C ALA A 135 -12.32 -20.13 -26.75
N GLU A 136 -12.90 -21.27 -26.36
CA GLU A 136 -13.20 -22.33 -27.31
C GLU A 136 -14.29 -21.80 -28.24
N LYS A 137 -13.91 -21.51 -29.48
CA LYS A 137 -14.74 -21.74 -30.66
C LYS A 137 -13.91 -21.81 -31.92
#